data_AF-A0A0C9YZ43-F1
#
_entry.id   AF-A0A0C9YZ43-F1
#
_cell.length_a   1.000
_cell.length_b   1.000
_cell.length_c   1.000
_cell.angle_alpha   90.00
_cell.angle_beta   90.00
_cell.angle_gamma   90.00
#
_symmetry.space_group_name_H-M   'P 1'
#
loop_
_entity.id
_entity.type
_entity.pdbx_description
1 polymer ?
#
loop_
_entity_poly.entity_id
_entity_poly.type
_entity_poly.pdbx_seq_one_letter_code
_entity_poly.pdbx_strand_id
1 'polypeptide(L)'
;MSNNINAVQEIPALDATLKRIDDISNADVEMQEALSEQSTIIVVDTNILLEFLDVLQTFVSEIEQQGLPVLLIIPGVVIYELDSQKNRDGLSWFARRASTWLLRKVKERRTVKGQALEETCKASGNWKKREPGEELGMERTNDSLILDCCQYFFRQRRTFLCSKDKILAVEAESAGISTIFPHRGSFCSRDIACAVFGQATAKMFSGYYPVYSNESEERDASRAMPDDDGMDVDDDSAIAQVVRPSHALDLLHLQIIEYFSLLLLDLVGVVGQGEVQRFGDGCVGSRHASSYARKHITLWTASDCVEYLDSKKPRPRSSPRVEVFLTKPYEGRGARRGQDWSRRDWEVALEALAMIGEQWEAGSAIRDSIPAVQFHVSRIFSLPMRPTGL
;
A
#
# COMPACT_ATOMS: atom_id res chain seq x y z
N MET A 1 17.43 45.50 -25.35
CA MET A 1 16.08 44.95 -25.16
C MET A 1 16.25 43.51 -24.71
N SER A 2 16.05 43.30 -23.41
CA SER A 2 16.29 42.03 -22.73
C SER A 2 15.06 41.13 -22.89
N ASN A 3 15.21 39.98 -23.54
CA ASN A 3 14.15 38.96 -23.58
C ASN A 3 14.37 37.98 -22.43
N ASN A 4 13.46 38.08 -21.46
CA ASN A 4 13.31 37.21 -20.31
C ASN A 4 12.50 35.97 -20.77
N ILE A 5 13.12 34.79 -20.82
CA ILE A 5 12.42 33.52 -21.01
C ILE A 5 12.79 32.61 -19.84
N ASN A 6 12.17 32.88 -18.68
CA ASN A 6 12.05 31.90 -17.61
C ASN A 6 10.70 31.19 -17.78
N ALA A 7 10.65 30.23 -18.69
CA ALA A 7 9.54 29.28 -18.73
C ALA A 7 9.81 28.21 -17.67
N VAL A 8 9.30 28.43 -16.46
CA VAL A 8 9.20 27.38 -15.45
C VAL A 8 8.16 26.37 -15.96
N GLN A 9 8.61 25.22 -16.46
CA GLN A 9 7.71 24.10 -16.73
C GLN A 9 7.30 23.50 -15.38
N GLU A 10 6.09 23.81 -14.94
CA GLU A 10 5.45 23.19 -13.78
C GLU A 10 5.14 21.72 -14.08
N ILE A 11 5.48 20.84 -13.13
CA ILE A 11 5.16 19.41 -13.15
C ILE A 11 3.63 19.25 -13.14
N PRO A 12 3.04 18.27 -13.88
CA PRO A 12 1.59 18.07 -13.93
C PRO A 12 0.95 17.99 -12.54
N ALA A 13 -0.28 18.53 -12.45
CA ALA A 13 -1.03 18.62 -11.21
C ALA A 13 -1.28 17.25 -10.59
N LEU A 14 -0.86 17.10 -9.34
CA LEU A 14 -0.93 15.87 -8.56
C LEU A 14 -2.37 15.60 -8.08
N ASP A 15 -2.81 14.34 -8.11
CA ASP A 15 -4.08 13.92 -7.48
C ASP A 15 -4.18 14.38 -6.02
N ALA A 16 -5.41 14.68 -5.57
CA ALA A 16 -5.68 15.28 -4.26
C ALA A 16 -5.11 14.45 -3.08
N THR A 17 -5.05 13.13 -3.23
CA THR A 17 -4.47 12.21 -2.23
C THR A 17 -2.97 12.42 -2.09
N LEU A 18 -2.26 12.54 -3.20
CA LEU A 18 -0.80 12.64 -3.23
C LEU A 18 -0.32 14.07 -2.99
N LYS A 19 -1.13 15.07 -3.39
CA LYS A 19 -0.89 16.46 -2.99
C LYS A 19 -0.86 16.61 -1.48
N ARG A 20 -1.76 15.92 -0.77
CA ARG A 20 -1.73 15.87 0.70
C ARG A 20 -0.44 15.23 1.23
N ILE A 21 0.11 14.21 0.57
CA ILE A 21 1.39 13.61 0.99
C ILE A 21 2.52 14.62 0.82
N ASP A 22 2.60 15.29 -0.32
CA ASP A 22 3.59 16.33 -0.60
C ASP A 22 3.48 17.49 0.42
N ASP A 23 2.27 17.96 0.68
CA ASP A 23 1.99 19.01 1.67
C ASP A 23 2.40 18.57 3.09
N ILE A 24 2.08 17.33 3.49
CA ILE A 24 2.47 16.80 4.80
C ILE A 24 3.99 16.70 4.90
N SER A 25 4.65 16.19 3.86
CA SER A 25 6.11 15.99 3.85
C SER A 25 6.87 17.31 4.00
N ASN A 26 6.39 18.38 3.37
CA ASN A 26 6.98 19.72 3.46
C ASN A 26 6.65 20.45 4.78
N ALA A 27 5.55 20.08 5.44
CA ALA A 27 5.25 20.56 6.78
C ALA A 27 6.04 19.80 7.88
N ASP A 28 6.71 18.70 7.53
CA ASP A 28 7.30 17.72 8.45
C ASP A 28 8.78 17.98 8.81
N VAL A 29 9.20 19.25 8.77
CA VAL A 29 10.57 19.67 9.15
C VAL A 29 10.86 19.34 10.63
N GLU A 30 9.83 19.23 11.48
CA GLU A 30 9.94 18.98 12.93
C GLU A 30 10.15 17.51 13.31
N MET A 31 9.93 16.54 12.41
CA MET A 31 10.08 15.11 12.76
C MET A 31 11.54 14.66 12.93
N GLN A 32 12.51 15.52 12.60
CA GLN A 32 13.94 15.27 12.82
C GLN A 32 14.28 15.11 14.31
N GLU A 33 13.54 15.72 15.22
CA GLU A 33 13.86 15.70 16.66
C GLU A 33 13.37 14.44 17.39
N ALA A 34 12.35 13.73 16.88
CA ALA A 34 11.74 12.60 17.59
C ALA A 34 12.36 11.23 17.26
N LEU A 35 12.96 11.07 16.08
CA LEU A 35 13.64 9.84 15.68
C LEU A 35 15.15 10.00 15.85
N SER A 36 15.69 9.29 16.85
CA SER A 36 17.10 9.25 17.23
C SER A 36 18.03 9.28 16.01
N GLU A 37 19.14 10.03 16.10
CA GLU A 37 20.24 10.08 15.11
C GLU A 37 20.74 8.68 14.69
N GLN A 38 20.43 7.65 15.49
CA GLN A 38 20.76 6.24 15.26
C GLN A 38 19.79 5.50 14.33
N SER A 39 18.75 6.16 13.82
CA SER A 39 17.75 5.50 12.97
C SER A 39 18.32 5.10 11.62
N THR A 40 18.05 3.86 11.19
CA THR A 40 18.44 3.39 9.85
C THR A 40 17.39 3.81 8.83
N ILE A 41 17.85 4.37 7.71
CA ILE A 41 16.99 4.84 6.62
C ILE A 41 16.91 3.80 5.52
N ILE A 42 15.70 3.56 5.01
CA ILE A 42 15.46 2.77 3.81
C ILE A 42 14.73 3.66 2.81
N VAL A 43 15.37 3.98 1.69
CA VAL A 43 14.77 4.71 0.58
C VAL A 43 14.13 3.71 -0.38
N VAL A 44 12.88 3.96 -0.77
CA VAL A 44 12.07 3.01 -1.54
C VAL A 44 11.83 3.50 -2.96
N ASP A 45 12.02 2.61 -3.92
CA ASP A 45 11.69 2.82 -5.34
C ASP A 45 10.21 2.52 -5.66
N THR A 46 9.67 3.11 -6.74
CA THR A 46 8.30 2.92 -7.24
C THR A 46 8.00 1.45 -7.51
N ASN A 47 8.91 0.70 -8.14
CA ASN A 47 8.68 -0.71 -8.45
C ASN A 47 8.49 -1.56 -7.19
N ILE A 48 9.19 -1.22 -6.11
CA ILE A 48 9.01 -1.89 -4.82
C ILE A 48 7.62 -1.60 -4.24
N LEU A 49 7.15 -0.36 -4.34
CA LEU A 49 5.81 0.01 -3.87
C LEU A 49 4.69 -0.62 -4.72
N LEU A 50 4.91 -0.84 -6.00
CA LEU A 50 3.90 -1.44 -6.88
C LEU A 50 3.81 -2.95 -6.71
N GLU A 51 4.96 -3.64 -6.58
CA GLU A 51 4.99 -5.11 -6.55
C GLU A 51 5.04 -5.70 -5.14
N PHE A 52 5.69 -5.01 -4.19
CA PHE A 52 6.00 -5.54 -2.86
C PHE A 52 5.40 -4.68 -1.73
N LEU A 53 4.31 -3.95 -2.01
CA LEU A 53 3.61 -3.16 -0.99
C LEU A 53 3.28 -3.97 0.25
N ASP A 54 2.72 -5.17 0.07
CA ASP A 54 2.29 -6.01 1.18
C ASP A 54 3.50 -6.46 2.03
N VAL A 55 4.67 -6.65 1.42
CA VAL A 55 5.93 -6.93 2.13
C VAL A 55 6.38 -5.73 2.97
N LEU A 56 6.33 -4.53 2.38
CA LEU A 56 6.65 -3.30 3.11
C LEU A 56 5.68 -3.04 4.26
N GLN A 57 4.38 -3.31 4.08
CA GLN A 57 3.37 -3.18 5.12
C GLN A 57 3.66 -4.06 6.32
N THR A 58 3.99 -5.32 6.08
CA THR A 58 4.34 -6.28 7.13
C THR A 58 5.63 -5.86 7.82
N PHE A 59 6.66 -5.50 7.05
CA PHE A 59 7.92 -5.01 7.60
C PHE A 59 7.71 -3.79 8.49
N VAL A 60 6.94 -2.80 8.04
CA VAL A 60 6.60 -1.60 8.81
C VAL A 60 5.84 -1.96 10.10
N SER A 61 4.88 -2.88 10.03
CA SER A 61 4.16 -3.34 11.22
C SER A 61 5.08 -4.05 12.21
N GLU A 62 6.01 -4.87 11.74
CA GLU A 62 6.94 -5.63 12.59
C GLU A 62 7.99 -4.73 13.25
N ILE A 63 8.54 -3.72 12.54
CA ILE A 63 9.44 -2.74 13.15
C ILE A 63 8.71 -1.88 14.20
N GLU A 64 7.44 -1.53 13.97
CA GLU A 64 6.62 -0.76 14.92
C GLU A 64 6.32 -1.57 16.19
N GLN A 65 5.99 -2.85 16.04
CA GLN A 65 5.74 -3.76 17.17
C GLN A 65 7.00 -4.00 18.00
N GLN A 66 8.16 -4.11 17.34
CA GLN A 66 9.45 -4.35 18.01
C GLN A 66 10.12 -3.06 18.49
N GLY A 67 9.58 -1.88 18.13
CA GLY A 67 10.17 -0.58 18.50
C GLY A 67 11.54 -0.33 17.87
N LEU A 68 11.79 -0.86 16.67
CA LEU A 68 13.08 -0.73 16.00
C LEU A 68 13.23 0.64 15.31
N PRO A 69 14.40 1.30 15.39
CA PRO A 69 14.59 2.65 14.87
C PRO A 69 14.86 2.62 13.36
N VAL A 70 13.83 2.36 12.56
CA VAL A 70 13.90 2.37 11.09
C VAL A 70 12.92 3.41 10.53
N LEU A 71 13.40 4.18 9.56
CA LEU A 71 12.61 5.15 8.83
C LEU A 71 12.59 4.79 7.35
N LEU A 72 11.38 4.54 6.82
CA LEU A 72 11.13 4.32 5.42
C LEU A 72 10.91 5.68 4.73
N ILE A 73 11.80 6.05 3.82
CA ILE A 73 11.72 7.29 3.05
C ILE A 73 11.19 6.98 1.66
N ILE A 74 10.16 7.73 1.26
CA ILE A 74 9.62 7.71 -0.09
C ILE A 74 10.14 8.94 -0.83
N PRO A 75 10.99 8.76 -1.86
CA PRO A 75 11.43 9.86 -2.70
C PRO A 75 10.25 10.63 -3.27
N GLY A 76 10.42 11.95 -3.39
CA GLY A 76 9.38 12.80 -3.95
C GLY A 76 9.02 12.37 -5.37
N VAL A 77 10.01 12.05 -6.21
CA VAL A 77 9.79 11.56 -7.59
C VAL A 77 8.92 10.30 -7.66
N VAL A 78 9.08 9.38 -6.71
CA VAL A 78 8.30 8.13 -6.61
C VAL A 78 6.82 8.42 -6.37
N ILE A 79 6.51 9.45 -5.58
CA ILE A 79 5.13 9.92 -5.37
C ILE A 79 4.52 10.41 -6.70
N TYR A 80 5.27 11.14 -7.52
CA TYR A 80 4.80 11.60 -8.83
C TYR A 80 4.63 10.43 -9.82
N GLU A 81 5.54 9.47 -9.82
CA GLU A 81 5.43 8.28 -10.66
C GLU A 81 4.18 7.48 -10.32
N LEU A 82 3.91 7.24 -9.03
CA LEU A 82 2.70 6.56 -8.59
C LEU A 82 1.43 7.22 -9.12
N ASP A 83 1.38 8.56 -9.16
CA ASP A 83 0.23 9.27 -9.70
C ASP A 83 0.02 8.97 -11.19
N SER A 84 1.10 8.99 -11.96
CA SER A 84 1.06 8.69 -13.39
C SER A 84 0.60 7.26 -13.68
N GLN A 85 0.87 6.31 -12.76
CA GLN A 85 0.46 4.91 -12.91
C GLN A 85 -1.02 4.66 -12.62
N LYS A 86 -1.74 5.59 -11.95
CA LYS A 86 -3.17 5.40 -11.61
C LYS A 86 -4.10 5.32 -12.82
N ASN A 87 -3.67 5.81 -13.97
CA ASN A 87 -4.44 5.77 -15.21
C ASN A 87 -3.95 4.70 -16.19
N ARG A 88 -2.93 3.91 -15.81
CA ARG A 88 -2.42 2.82 -16.65
C ARG A 88 -3.10 1.50 -16.32
N ASP A 89 -3.56 0.80 -17.35
CA ASP A 89 -4.17 -0.53 -17.21
C ASP A 89 -3.19 -1.51 -16.55
N GLY A 90 -3.70 -2.34 -15.64
CA GLY A 90 -2.93 -3.34 -14.90
C GLY A 90 -2.05 -2.82 -13.76
N LEU A 91 -1.67 -1.53 -13.74
CA LEU A 91 -0.92 -0.92 -12.63
C LEU A 91 -1.77 0.01 -11.75
N SER A 92 -2.90 0.50 -12.27
CA SER A 92 -3.80 1.42 -11.57
C SER A 92 -4.19 0.93 -10.17
N TRP A 93 -4.52 -0.36 -10.03
CA TRP A 93 -4.90 -0.95 -8.74
C TRP A 93 -3.77 -0.86 -7.71
N PHE A 94 -2.57 -1.27 -8.08
CA PHE A 94 -1.40 -1.25 -7.20
C PHE A 94 -0.98 0.18 -6.85
N ALA A 95 -0.98 1.09 -7.82
CA ALA A 95 -0.65 2.50 -7.61
C ALA A 95 -1.63 3.17 -6.63
N ARG A 96 -2.94 2.87 -6.75
CA ARG A 96 -3.98 3.36 -5.83
C ARG A 96 -3.81 2.80 -4.42
N ARG A 97 -3.57 1.48 -4.28
CA ARG A 97 -3.28 0.85 -2.98
C ARG A 97 -2.07 1.48 -2.31
N ALA A 98 -0.96 1.63 -3.04
CA ALA A 98 0.26 2.24 -2.53
C ALA A 98 0.01 3.69 -2.08
N SER A 99 -0.65 4.50 -2.91
CA SER A 99 -0.98 5.90 -2.59
C SER A 99 -1.81 6.04 -1.31
N THR A 100 -2.86 5.22 -1.15
CA THR A 100 -3.72 5.24 0.03
C THR A 100 -2.96 4.78 1.28
N TRP A 101 -2.16 3.73 1.17
CA TRP A 101 -1.33 3.26 2.28
C TRP A 101 -0.30 4.31 2.71
N LEU A 102 0.40 4.92 1.76
CA LEU A 102 1.39 5.97 2.00
C LEU A 102 0.78 7.17 2.69
N LEU A 103 -0.37 7.68 2.21
CA LEU A 103 -1.02 8.83 2.83
C LEU A 103 -1.36 8.53 4.30
N ARG A 104 -1.86 7.33 4.60
CA ARG A 104 -2.14 6.93 5.98
C ARG A 104 -0.87 6.89 6.82
N LYS A 105 0.18 6.20 6.36
CA LYS A 105 1.40 6.03 7.13
C LYS A 105 2.21 7.31 7.31
N VAL A 106 2.22 8.20 6.32
CA VAL A 106 2.84 9.52 6.43
C VAL A 106 2.07 10.42 7.41
N LYS A 107 0.75 10.31 7.50
CA LYS A 107 -0.05 11.01 8.53
C LYS A 107 0.23 10.50 9.95
N GLU A 108 0.52 9.22 10.10
CA GLU A 108 0.88 8.64 11.41
C GLU A 108 2.21 9.18 11.95
N ARG A 109 3.13 9.64 11.07
CA ARG A 109 4.40 10.25 11.43
C ARG A 109 5.27 9.39 12.37
N ARG A 110 5.34 8.08 12.09
CA ARG A 110 6.09 7.12 12.92
C ARG A 110 7.28 6.52 12.19
N THR A 111 7.01 5.75 11.13
CA THR A 111 8.01 4.88 10.48
C THR A 111 8.11 5.11 8.98
N VAL A 112 7.19 5.87 8.38
CA VAL A 112 7.19 6.19 6.96
C VAL A 112 7.11 7.71 6.80
N LYS A 113 7.96 8.26 5.95
CA LYS A 113 8.05 9.69 5.64
C LYS A 113 8.21 9.89 4.13
N GLY A 114 7.59 10.94 3.60
CA GLY A 114 7.90 11.44 2.25
C GLY A 114 9.05 12.43 2.27
N GLN A 115 9.87 12.45 1.20
CA GLN A 115 10.96 13.39 1.04
C GLN A 115 10.45 14.84 0.96
N ALA A 116 10.92 15.71 1.86
CA ALA A 116 10.66 17.15 1.80
C ALA A 116 11.47 17.80 0.66
N LEU A 117 11.04 18.98 0.20
CA LEU A 117 11.66 19.68 -0.94
C LEU A 117 13.16 19.92 -0.76
N GLU A 118 13.55 20.31 0.44
CA GLU A 118 14.92 20.64 0.85
C GLU A 118 15.80 19.43 1.19
N GLU A 119 15.23 18.23 1.24
CA GLU A 119 15.97 16.99 1.50
C GLU A 119 16.67 16.48 0.22
N THR A 120 17.60 17.28 -0.31
CA THR A 120 18.25 17.06 -1.61
C THR A 120 19.72 17.48 -1.59
N CYS A 121 20.55 16.87 -2.45
CA CYS A 121 21.95 17.29 -2.63
C CYS A 121 22.10 18.44 -3.64
N LYS A 122 21.00 18.89 -4.27
CA LYS A 122 20.98 19.99 -5.23
C LYS A 122 21.35 21.33 -4.58
N ALA A 123 22.12 22.15 -5.28
CA ALA A 123 22.52 23.48 -4.83
C ALA A 123 21.33 24.45 -4.62
N SER A 124 20.25 24.24 -5.38
CA SER A 124 18.99 24.96 -5.31
C SER A 124 18.20 24.69 -4.03
N GLY A 125 18.55 23.66 -3.27
CA GLY A 125 17.83 23.24 -2.06
C GLY A 125 16.39 22.82 -2.34
N ASN A 126 16.08 22.41 -3.57
CA ASN A 126 14.75 21.96 -3.95
C ASN A 126 14.84 20.86 -5.00
N TRP A 127 14.48 19.63 -4.63
CA TRP A 127 14.61 18.49 -5.54
C TRP A 127 13.71 18.61 -6.80
N LYS A 128 12.66 19.44 -6.80
CA LYS A 128 11.81 19.68 -7.99
C LYS A 128 12.42 20.68 -8.97
N LYS A 129 13.33 21.55 -8.52
CA LYS A 129 13.96 22.54 -9.40
C LYS A 129 15.02 21.86 -10.27
N ARG A 130 15.02 22.24 -11.55
CA ARG A 130 16.10 21.93 -12.49
C ARG A 130 17.19 23.00 -12.37
N GLU A 131 18.45 22.60 -12.30
CA GLU A 131 19.57 23.52 -12.16
C GLU A 131 20.19 23.88 -13.52
N PRO A 132 20.62 25.14 -13.70
CA PRO A 132 21.30 25.56 -14.92
C PRO A 132 22.67 24.88 -15.01
N GLY A 133 22.88 24.08 -16.05
CA GLY A 133 24.08 23.26 -16.25
C GLY A 133 23.80 21.75 -16.26
N GLU A 134 22.59 21.32 -15.89
CA GLU A 134 22.06 20.02 -16.27
C GLU A 134 21.92 20.01 -17.80
N GLU A 135 22.83 19.32 -18.49
CA GLU A 135 22.98 19.38 -19.95
C GLU A 135 21.64 19.20 -20.68
N LEU A 136 21.34 20.10 -21.61
CA LEU A 136 20.25 19.94 -22.58
C LEU A 136 20.44 18.61 -23.34
N GLY A 137 19.78 17.55 -22.90
CA GLY A 137 19.81 16.23 -23.56
C GLY A 137 19.79 15.04 -22.60
N MET A 138 20.21 15.21 -21.35
CA MET A 138 19.96 14.20 -20.31
C MET A 138 18.72 14.64 -19.52
N GLU A 139 17.55 14.16 -19.93
CA GLU A 139 16.43 14.10 -19.00
C GLU A 139 16.96 13.42 -17.74
N ARG A 140 16.93 14.11 -16.60
CA ARG A 140 17.12 13.44 -15.32
C ARG A 140 16.15 12.28 -15.29
N THR A 141 16.68 11.07 -15.38
CA THR A 141 15.89 9.86 -15.15
C THR A 141 15.39 9.93 -13.72
N ASN A 142 14.18 9.45 -13.47
CA ASN A 142 13.62 9.45 -12.12
C ASN A 142 14.58 8.75 -11.13
N ASP A 143 15.33 7.77 -11.60
CA ASP A 143 16.46 7.11 -10.94
C ASP A 143 17.49 8.10 -10.36
N SER A 144 17.88 9.14 -11.12
CA SER A 144 18.83 10.15 -10.64
C SER A 144 18.29 10.95 -9.45
N LEU A 145 16.97 11.17 -9.38
CA LEU A 145 16.32 11.84 -8.25
C LEU A 145 16.19 10.90 -7.05
N ILE A 146 15.97 9.61 -7.28
CA ILE A 146 16.00 8.59 -6.22
C ILE A 146 17.42 8.50 -5.63
N LEU A 147 18.45 8.49 -6.47
CA LEU A 147 19.85 8.46 -6.04
C LEU A 147 20.24 9.73 -5.28
N ASP A 148 19.81 10.92 -5.72
CA ASP A 148 19.98 12.18 -4.99
C ASP A 148 19.37 12.12 -3.58
N CYS A 149 18.15 11.58 -3.47
CA CYS A 149 17.50 11.34 -2.18
C CYS A 149 18.34 10.41 -1.29
N CYS A 150 18.81 9.28 -1.84
CA CYS A 150 19.67 8.35 -1.10
C CYS A 150 20.96 9.02 -0.61
N GLN A 151 21.63 9.79 -1.46
CA GLN A 151 22.87 10.48 -1.12
C GLN A 151 22.66 11.53 -0.03
N TYR A 152 21.53 12.24 -0.05
CA TYR A 152 21.20 13.23 0.98
C TYR A 152 21.15 12.59 2.37
N PHE A 153 20.41 11.49 2.51
CA PHE A 153 20.25 10.79 3.78
C PHE A 153 21.49 9.98 4.18
N PHE A 154 22.22 9.43 3.21
CA PHE A 154 23.45 8.69 3.46
C PHE A 154 24.53 9.52 4.16
N ARG A 155 24.57 10.84 3.91
CA ARG A 155 25.49 11.77 4.61
C ARG A 155 25.18 11.94 6.09
N GLN A 156 23.96 11.60 6.52
CA GLN A 156 23.48 11.84 7.87
C GLN A 156 23.34 10.55 8.67
N ARG A 157 22.84 9.48 8.03
CA ARG A 157 22.49 8.22 8.69
C ARG A 157 22.78 7.03 7.79
N ARG A 158 22.89 5.86 8.41
CA ARG A 158 23.00 4.59 7.67
C ARG A 158 21.78 4.44 6.76
N THR A 159 22.02 4.38 5.46
CA THR A 159 20.97 4.43 4.44
C THR A 159 21.07 3.24 3.51
N PHE A 160 19.93 2.66 3.19
CA PHE A 160 19.76 1.60 2.22
C PHE A 160 18.84 2.05 1.09
N LEU A 161 19.12 1.63 -0.14
CA LEU A 161 18.18 1.71 -1.25
C LEU A 161 17.46 0.37 -1.40
N CYS A 162 16.13 0.37 -1.40
CA CYS A 162 15.33 -0.79 -1.76
C CYS A 162 14.79 -0.60 -3.19
N SER A 163 15.33 -1.36 -4.15
CA SER A 163 14.97 -1.27 -5.57
C SER A 163 15.09 -2.63 -6.26
N LYS A 164 14.26 -2.85 -7.30
CA LYS A 164 14.33 -3.99 -8.24
C LYS A 164 15.09 -3.62 -9.52
N ASP A 165 15.42 -2.36 -9.73
CA ASP A 165 16.20 -1.91 -10.87
C ASP A 165 17.70 -2.19 -10.62
N LYS A 166 18.30 -3.01 -11.48
CA LYS A 166 19.70 -3.39 -11.39
C LYS A 166 20.65 -2.23 -11.68
N ILE A 167 20.28 -1.35 -12.59
CA ILE A 167 21.12 -0.21 -12.97
C ILE A 167 21.16 0.77 -11.80
N LEU A 168 20.00 1.15 -11.28
CA LEU A 168 19.92 2.03 -10.11
C LEU A 168 20.60 1.41 -8.87
N ALA A 169 20.46 0.10 -8.65
CA ALA A 169 21.17 -0.58 -7.57
C ALA A 169 22.70 -0.52 -7.72
N VAL A 170 23.23 -0.77 -8.92
CA VAL A 170 24.68 -0.68 -9.20
C VAL A 170 25.20 0.75 -9.05
N GLU A 171 24.43 1.75 -9.47
CA GLU A 171 24.76 3.16 -9.28
C GLU A 171 24.79 3.55 -7.79
N ALA A 172 23.82 3.08 -7.00
CA ALA A 172 23.79 3.29 -5.55
C ALA A 172 24.98 2.63 -4.84
N GLU A 173 25.32 1.39 -5.19
CA GLU A 173 26.49 0.69 -4.63
C GLU A 173 27.80 1.38 -5.00
N SER A 174 27.90 1.90 -6.23
CA SER A 174 29.05 2.70 -6.67
C SER A 174 29.22 3.99 -5.88
N ALA A 175 28.11 4.55 -5.35
CA ALA A 175 28.10 5.67 -4.42
C ALA A 175 28.30 5.28 -2.95
N GLY A 176 28.53 4.00 -2.65
CA GLY A 176 28.73 3.48 -1.29
C GLY A 176 27.44 3.21 -0.50
N ILE A 177 26.28 3.27 -1.16
CA ILE A 177 24.96 3.06 -0.54
C ILE A 177 24.59 1.59 -0.67
N SER A 178 24.30 0.94 0.45
CA SER A 178 23.91 -0.48 0.45
C SER A 178 22.54 -0.67 -0.18
N THR A 179 22.34 -1.76 -0.92
CA THR A 179 21.07 -2.03 -1.59
C THR A 179 20.33 -3.24 -1.00
N ILE A 180 19.00 -3.20 -1.08
CA ILE A 180 18.09 -4.29 -0.77
C ILE A 180 17.40 -4.64 -2.08
N PHE A 181 17.85 -5.73 -2.71
CA PHE A 181 17.37 -6.14 -4.01
C PHE A 181 16.48 -7.40 -3.89
N PRO A 182 15.24 -7.39 -4.43
CA PRO A 182 14.38 -8.59 -4.47
C PRO A 182 14.95 -9.65 -5.43
N HIS A 183 15.80 -10.54 -4.93
CA HIS A 183 16.50 -11.53 -5.77
C HIS A 183 15.60 -12.69 -6.25
N ARG A 184 14.43 -12.88 -5.65
CA ARG A 184 13.60 -14.08 -5.83
C ARG A 184 12.11 -13.75 -5.71
N GLY A 185 11.28 -14.64 -6.27
CA GLY A 185 9.84 -14.64 -6.08
C GLY A 185 9.36 -14.83 -4.63
N SER A 186 10.30 -15.01 -3.70
CA SER A 186 10.06 -15.22 -2.28
C SER A 186 10.43 -14.00 -1.42
N PHE A 187 10.56 -12.81 -2.00
CA PHE A 187 10.95 -11.61 -1.26
C PHE A 187 9.97 -11.31 -0.12
N CYS A 188 10.47 -11.09 1.09
CA CYS A 188 9.66 -10.96 2.29
C CYS A 188 10.26 -10.00 3.33
N SER A 189 9.51 -9.75 4.40
CA SER A 189 9.91 -8.85 5.49
C SER A 189 11.26 -9.25 6.12
N ARG A 190 11.48 -10.56 6.28
CA ARG A 190 12.75 -11.13 6.74
C ARG A 190 13.94 -10.82 5.85
N ASP A 191 13.76 -10.71 4.54
CA ASP A 191 14.87 -10.38 3.62
C ASP A 191 15.33 -8.93 3.82
N ILE A 192 14.37 -8.00 3.97
CA ILE A 192 14.63 -6.61 4.32
C ILE A 192 15.35 -6.54 5.67
N ALA A 193 14.83 -7.23 6.68
CA ALA A 193 15.41 -7.27 8.01
C ALA A 193 16.83 -7.88 8.02
N CYS A 194 17.10 -8.89 7.19
CA CYS A 194 18.42 -9.49 7.06
C CYS A 194 19.43 -8.49 6.49
N ALA A 195 19.06 -7.73 5.46
CA ALA A 195 19.94 -6.70 4.90
C ALA A 195 20.22 -5.56 5.90
N VAL A 196 19.21 -5.15 6.67
CA VAL A 196 19.30 -4.01 7.58
C VAL A 196 20.00 -4.38 8.90
N PHE A 197 19.60 -5.49 9.53
CA PHE A 197 20.00 -5.87 10.89
C PHE A 197 20.87 -7.13 10.97
N GLY A 198 21.02 -7.87 9.87
CA GLY A 198 21.70 -9.16 9.85
C GLY A 198 20.82 -10.35 10.25
N GLN A 199 21.38 -11.55 10.11
CA GLN A 199 20.65 -12.82 10.20
C GLN A 199 20.02 -13.10 11.58
N ALA A 200 20.63 -12.63 12.67
CA ALA A 200 20.15 -12.91 14.02
C ALA A 200 18.79 -12.24 14.29
N THR A 201 18.69 -10.95 13.98
CA THR A 201 17.48 -10.15 14.17
C THR A 201 16.39 -10.52 13.16
N ALA A 202 16.77 -10.86 11.92
CA ALA A 202 15.85 -11.22 10.85
C ALA A 202 14.94 -12.42 11.20
N LYS A 203 15.34 -13.29 12.13
CA LYS A 203 14.51 -14.42 12.59
C LYS A 203 13.21 -14.00 13.28
N MET A 204 13.15 -12.78 13.80
CA MET A 204 11.95 -12.21 14.43
C MET A 204 10.92 -11.71 13.40
N PHE A 205 11.31 -11.63 12.13
CA PHE A 205 10.46 -11.14 11.05
C PHE A 205 9.82 -12.31 10.30
N SER A 206 8.60 -12.09 9.84
CA SER A 206 7.85 -13.05 9.05
C SER A 206 8.60 -13.42 7.76
N GLY A 207 8.51 -14.72 7.42
CA GLY A 207 9.02 -15.23 6.16
C GLY A 207 8.09 -14.92 5.00
N TYR A 208 8.40 -15.50 3.84
CA TYR A 208 7.60 -15.33 2.64
C TYR A 208 6.15 -15.80 2.79
N TYR A 209 5.23 -14.98 2.30
CA TYR A 209 3.83 -15.30 2.09
C TYR A 209 3.44 -14.93 0.65
N PRO A 210 2.55 -15.69 0.00
CA PRO A 210 2.04 -15.35 -1.32
C PRO A 210 1.35 -13.98 -1.28
N VAL A 211 1.70 -13.13 -2.24
CA VAL A 211 1.10 -11.82 -2.46
C VAL A 211 0.48 -11.80 -3.85
N TYR A 212 -0.71 -11.23 -3.98
CA TYR A 212 -1.27 -10.99 -5.30
C TYR A 212 -0.44 -9.91 -6.01
N SER A 213 0.17 -10.29 -7.12
CA SER A 213 0.94 -9.42 -8.01
C SER A 213 0.58 -9.77 -9.45
N ASN A 214 0.84 -8.86 -10.40
CA ASN A 214 0.68 -9.15 -11.82
C ASN A 214 1.52 -10.35 -12.30
N GLU A 215 2.70 -10.57 -11.69
CA GLU A 215 3.60 -11.69 -12.05
C GLU A 215 3.18 -13.02 -11.42
N SER A 216 2.46 -12.99 -10.28
CA SER A 216 1.99 -14.21 -9.59
C SER A 216 1.11 -15.08 -10.50
N GLU A 217 0.46 -14.45 -11.49
CA GLU A 217 -0.43 -15.10 -12.46
C GLU A 217 0.31 -15.95 -13.51
N GLU A 218 1.54 -15.60 -13.89
CA GLU A 218 2.31 -16.34 -14.91
C GLU A 218 2.94 -17.63 -14.36
N ARG A 219 3.22 -17.66 -13.04
CA ARG A 219 3.85 -18.80 -12.38
C ARG A 219 2.90 -19.97 -12.14
N ASP A 220 1.62 -19.71 -11.91
CA ASP A 220 0.62 -20.78 -11.70
C ASP A 220 0.28 -21.52 -12.99
N ALA A 221 0.43 -20.87 -14.15
CA ALA A 221 0.26 -21.50 -15.47
C ALA A 221 1.44 -22.42 -15.85
N SER A 222 2.65 -22.11 -15.38
CA SER A 222 3.89 -22.82 -15.75
C SER A 222 4.26 -23.96 -14.80
N ARG A 223 3.65 -24.05 -13.62
CA ARG A 223 3.89 -25.12 -12.62
C ARG A 223 2.99 -26.35 -12.78
N ALA A 224 2.35 -26.53 -13.94
CA ALA A 224 1.48 -27.66 -14.27
C ALA A 224 2.24 -28.93 -14.69
N MET A 225 3.46 -29.15 -14.19
CA MET A 225 4.13 -30.44 -14.26
C MET A 225 4.00 -31.11 -12.90
N PRO A 226 3.38 -32.30 -12.79
CA PRO A 226 3.32 -33.03 -11.54
C PRO A 226 4.73 -33.54 -11.23
N ASP A 227 5.37 -32.97 -10.22
CA ASP A 227 6.48 -33.66 -9.55
C ASP A 227 5.85 -34.79 -8.72
N ASP A 228 5.87 -35.97 -9.35
CA ASP A 228 5.70 -37.29 -8.79
C ASP A 228 6.82 -37.54 -7.74
N ASP A 229 6.50 -38.19 -6.62
CA ASP A 229 7.42 -38.67 -5.58
C ASP A 229 8.00 -37.68 -4.53
N GLY A 230 7.13 -36.90 -3.87
CA GLY A 230 7.45 -36.29 -2.57
C GLY A 230 6.77 -37.03 -1.40
N MET A 231 7.52 -37.83 -0.64
CA MET A 231 7.03 -38.47 0.60
C MET A 231 6.63 -37.42 1.64
N ASP A 232 5.36 -37.41 2.06
CA ASP A 232 4.86 -36.55 3.14
C ASP A 232 5.51 -36.93 4.48
N VAL A 233 6.14 -35.94 5.13
CA VAL A 233 6.61 -36.04 6.51
C VAL A 233 5.53 -35.41 7.39
N ASP A 234 4.89 -36.25 8.21
CA ASP A 234 3.89 -35.84 9.20
C ASP A 234 4.56 -34.97 10.29
N ASP A 235 4.51 -33.64 10.13
CA ASP A 235 4.96 -32.70 11.16
C ASP A 235 3.74 -32.19 11.97
N ASP A 236 3.49 -32.86 13.08
CA ASP A 236 2.39 -32.70 14.05
C ASP A 236 2.49 -31.38 14.87
N SER A 237 2.53 -30.23 14.19
CA SER A 237 2.41 -28.92 14.84
C SER A 237 1.01 -28.34 14.65
N ALA A 238 0.09 -28.75 15.53
CA ALA A 238 -1.29 -28.28 15.65
C ALA A 238 -1.41 -26.84 16.22
N ILE A 239 -0.64 -25.89 15.69
CA ILE A 239 -0.90 -24.46 15.87
C ILE A 239 -1.78 -24.06 14.70
N ALA A 240 -2.98 -23.53 15.00
CA ALA A 240 -3.99 -23.04 14.07
C ALA A 240 -3.37 -22.65 12.71
N GLN A 241 -3.37 -23.59 11.77
CA GLN A 241 -2.86 -23.35 10.43
C GLN A 241 -3.82 -22.33 9.83
N VAL A 242 -3.44 -21.06 9.90
CA VAL A 242 -4.07 -19.99 9.15
C VAL A 242 -4.06 -20.48 7.71
N VAL A 243 -5.23 -20.91 7.23
CA VAL A 243 -5.41 -21.53 5.91
C VAL A 243 -4.83 -20.56 4.90
N ARG A 244 -3.65 -20.88 4.38
CA ARG A 244 -2.88 -19.96 3.55
C ARG A 244 -3.66 -19.75 2.24
N PRO A 245 -3.97 -18.50 1.86
CA PRO A 245 -4.57 -18.22 0.57
C PRO A 245 -3.63 -18.68 -0.55
N SER A 246 -4.02 -19.72 -1.28
CA SER A 246 -3.26 -20.24 -2.42
C SER A 246 -3.83 -19.75 -3.75
N HIS A 247 -5.05 -19.20 -3.75
CA HIS A 247 -5.76 -18.80 -4.97
C HIS A 247 -5.66 -17.29 -5.22
N ALA A 248 -5.46 -16.88 -6.47
CA ALA A 248 -5.34 -15.46 -6.85
C ALA A 248 -6.57 -14.64 -6.43
N LEU A 249 -7.79 -15.21 -6.54
CA LEU A 249 -9.01 -14.57 -6.04
C LEU A 249 -9.00 -14.35 -4.52
N ASP A 250 -8.46 -15.27 -3.74
CA ASP A 250 -8.39 -15.09 -2.28
C ASP A 250 -7.46 -13.93 -1.93
N LEU A 251 -6.29 -13.89 -2.57
CA LEU A 251 -5.31 -12.82 -2.36
C LEU A 251 -5.86 -11.46 -2.80
N LEU A 252 -6.49 -11.37 -3.98
CA LEU A 252 -7.13 -10.14 -4.45
C LEU A 252 -8.28 -9.73 -3.51
N HIS A 253 -9.08 -10.69 -3.02
CA HIS A 253 -10.19 -10.42 -2.10
C HIS A 253 -9.71 -9.81 -0.78
N LEU A 254 -8.64 -10.35 -0.20
CA LEU A 254 -8.01 -9.77 0.99
C LEU A 254 -7.51 -8.34 0.73
N GLN A 255 -6.86 -8.09 -0.42
CA GLN A 255 -6.41 -6.75 -0.79
C GLN A 255 -7.58 -5.76 -0.93
N ILE A 256 -8.71 -6.20 -1.47
CA ILE A 256 -9.95 -5.40 -1.59
C ILE A 256 -10.55 -5.12 -0.22
N ILE A 257 -10.64 -6.13 0.66
CA ILE A 257 -11.13 -5.96 2.03
C ILE A 257 -10.33 -4.85 2.72
N GLU A 258 -9.00 -4.95 2.71
CA GLU A 258 -8.13 -3.98 3.37
C GLU A 258 -8.25 -2.58 2.76
N TYR A 259 -8.19 -2.50 1.43
CA TYR A 259 -8.23 -1.23 0.71
C TYR A 259 -9.56 -0.49 0.92
N PHE A 260 -10.69 -1.14 0.65
CA PHE A 260 -12.00 -0.49 0.78
C PHE A 260 -12.40 -0.27 2.23
N SER A 261 -11.94 -1.08 3.19
CA SER A 261 -12.16 -0.78 4.62
C SER A 261 -11.56 0.57 5.00
N LEU A 262 -10.35 0.88 4.51
CA LEU A 262 -9.70 2.18 4.75
C LEU A 262 -10.46 3.33 4.08
N LEU A 263 -10.86 3.16 2.81
CA LEU A 263 -11.61 4.20 2.11
C LEU A 263 -12.99 4.47 2.74
N LEU A 264 -13.66 3.41 3.20
CA LEU A 264 -14.93 3.54 3.91
C LEU A 264 -14.76 4.27 5.24
N LEU A 265 -13.69 3.98 5.98
CA LEU A 265 -13.38 4.66 7.23
C LEU A 265 -13.09 6.16 7.01
N ASP A 266 -12.30 6.49 5.98
CA ASP A 266 -12.03 7.87 5.58
C ASP A 266 -13.33 8.60 5.18
N LEU A 267 -14.19 7.94 4.39
CA LEU A 267 -15.48 8.49 3.99
C LEU A 267 -16.37 8.76 5.20
N VAL A 268 -16.46 7.81 6.14
CA VAL A 268 -17.18 7.96 7.41
C VAL A 268 -16.64 9.15 8.20
N GLY A 269 -15.32 9.33 8.26
CA GLY A 269 -14.70 10.47 8.94
C GLY A 269 -15.15 11.81 8.36
N VAL A 270 -15.23 11.92 7.03
CA VAL A 270 -15.70 13.14 6.35
C VAL A 270 -17.20 13.36 6.52
N VAL A 271 -18.01 12.29 6.37
CA VAL A 271 -19.47 12.36 6.46
C VAL A 271 -19.95 12.61 7.89
N GLY A 272 -19.33 11.96 8.86
CA GLY A 272 -19.70 12.04 10.27
C GLY A 272 -19.07 13.20 11.03
N GLN A 273 -17.98 13.78 10.55
CA GLN A 273 -17.32 14.92 11.17
C GLN A 273 -17.11 14.72 12.68
N GLY A 274 -17.55 15.65 13.52
CA GLY A 274 -17.43 15.56 14.98
C GLY A 274 -18.41 14.57 15.65
N GLU A 275 -19.39 14.01 14.93
CA GLU A 275 -20.31 13.01 15.49
C GLU A 275 -19.58 11.70 15.76
N VAL A 276 -18.76 11.24 14.80
CA VAL A 276 -18.11 9.93 14.87
C VAL A 276 -17.04 9.85 15.95
N GLN A 277 -16.46 11.00 16.33
CA GLN A 277 -15.49 11.08 17.43
C GLN A 277 -16.14 10.87 18.80
N ARG A 278 -17.46 11.02 18.92
CA ARG A 278 -18.18 10.83 20.20
C ARG A 278 -18.56 9.38 20.48
N PHE A 279 -18.41 8.49 19.50
CA PHE A 279 -18.70 7.08 19.69
C PHE A 279 -17.58 6.39 20.50
N GLY A 280 -17.95 5.55 21.46
CA GLY A 280 -17.01 4.75 22.24
C GLY A 280 -16.40 5.43 23.48
N ASP A 281 -16.67 6.71 23.73
CA ASP A 281 -16.10 7.49 24.85
C ASP A 281 -16.72 7.21 26.24
N GLY A 282 -17.06 5.95 26.53
CA GLY A 282 -17.33 5.51 27.90
C GLY A 282 -18.79 5.62 28.39
N CYS A 283 -19.74 6.04 27.56
CA CYS A 283 -21.15 5.76 27.83
C CYS A 283 -21.42 4.29 27.50
N VAL A 284 -21.87 3.51 28.50
CA VAL A 284 -22.40 2.15 28.31
C VAL A 284 -23.59 2.24 27.36
N GLY A 285 -23.31 2.20 26.06
CA GLY A 285 -24.31 2.29 25.03
C GLY A 285 -25.34 1.18 25.25
N SER A 286 -26.62 1.53 25.06
CA SER A 286 -27.70 0.54 25.11
C SER A 286 -27.29 -0.72 24.34
N ARG A 287 -27.60 -1.91 24.89
CA ARG A 287 -27.39 -3.18 24.19
C ARG A 287 -28.08 -3.22 22.82
N HIS A 288 -29.07 -2.35 22.62
CA HIS A 288 -29.82 -2.18 21.38
C HIS A 288 -29.24 -1.13 20.42
N ALA A 289 -28.16 -0.43 20.80
CA ALA A 289 -27.46 0.47 19.90
C ALA A 289 -26.78 -0.31 18.76
N SER A 290 -26.65 0.33 17.60
CA SER A 290 -25.94 -0.21 16.44
C SER A 290 -24.51 -0.63 16.79
N SER A 291 -23.91 -1.49 15.98
CA SER A 291 -22.54 -1.98 16.24
C SER A 291 -21.53 -0.84 16.25
N TYR A 292 -21.62 0.05 15.27
CA TYR A 292 -20.72 1.20 15.13
C TYR A 292 -20.81 2.18 16.32
N ALA A 293 -22.00 2.41 16.88
CA ALA A 293 -22.18 3.38 17.96
C ALA A 293 -21.58 2.93 19.31
N ARG A 294 -21.27 1.63 19.44
CA ARG A 294 -20.71 1.02 20.65
C ARG A 294 -19.18 0.98 20.68
N LYS A 295 -18.53 1.33 19.56
CA LYS A 295 -17.07 1.23 19.41
C LYS A 295 -16.49 2.58 19.02
N HIS A 296 -15.26 2.84 19.45
CA HIS A 296 -14.51 3.97 18.94
C HIS A 296 -14.21 3.79 17.44
N ILE A 297 -14.17 4.88 16.67
CA ILE A 297 -14.02 4.86 15.21
C ILE A 297 -12.79 4.07 14.73
N THR A 298 -11.70 4.08 15.50
CA THR A 298 -10.47 3.33 15.17
C THR A 298 -10.65 1.80 15.19
N LEU A 299 -11.74 1.31 15.79
CA LEU A 299 -12.08 -0.11 15.86
C LEU A 299 -13.21 -0.49 14.89
N TRP A 300 -13.62 0.43 14.02
CA TRP A 300 -14.69 0.16 13.07
C TRP A 300 -14.22 -0.77 11.96
N THR A 301 -15.03 -1.77 11.68
CA THR A 301 -14.89 -2.65 10.52
C THR A 301 -15.57 -2.04 9.29
N ALA A 302 -15.36 -2.62 8.10
CA ALA A 302 -16.14 -2.26 6.92
C ALA A 302 -17.65 -2.36 7.16
N SER A 303 -18.09 -3.38 7.91
CA SER A 303 -19.51 -3.52 8.27
C SER A 303 -20.02 -2.39 9.13
N ASP A 304 -19.23 -1.94 10.13
CA ASP A 304 -19.60 -0.81 10.99
C ASP A 304 -19.70 0.48 10.14
N CYS A 305 -18.78 0.67 9.19
CA CYS A 305 -18.78 1.82 8.28
C CYS A 305 -20.01 1.84 7.36
N VAL A 306 -20.33 0.71 6.73
CA VAL A 306 -21.50 0.59 5.84
C VAL A 306 -22.80 0.78 6.63
N GLU A 307 -22.92 0.19 7.81
CA GLU A 307 -24.10 0.38 8.69
C GLU A 307 -24.29 1.86 9.06
N TYR A 308 -23.20 2.58 9.38
CA TYR A 308 -23.26 4.02 9.65
C TYR A 308 -23.69 4.82 8.42
N LEU A 309 -23.09 4.58 7.25
CA LEU A 309 -23.42 5.31 6.03
C LEU A 309 -24.88 5.06 5.61
N ASP A 310 -25.36 3.82 5.72
CA ASP A 310 -26.75 3.44 5.42
C ASP A 310 -27.74 4.10 6.40
N SER A 311 -27.33 4.39 7.64
CA SER A 311 -28.15 5.14 8.61
C SER A 311 -28.37 6.60 8.19
N LYS A 312 -27.44 7.18 7.41
CA LYS A 312 -27.51 8.56 6.94
C LYS A 312 -28.19 8.66 5.57
N LYS A 313 -27.86 7.75 4.65
CA LYS A 313 -28.47 7.66 3.32
C LYS A 313 -28.73 6.17 3.00
N PRO A 314 -29.96 5.68 3.18
CA PRO A 314 -30.29 4.29 2.90
C PRO A 314 -30.06 3.94 1.43
N ARG A 315 -29.62 2.70 1.19
CA ARG A 315 -29.38 2.18 -0.15
C ARG A 315 -30.11 0.85 -0.37
N PRO A 316 -30.36 0.46 -1.63
CA PRO A 316 -30.91 -0.85 -1.95
C PRO A 316 -30.01 -1.97 -1.42
N ARG A 317 -30.61 -3.03 -0.89
CA ARG A 317 -29.86 -4.20 -0.40
C ARG A 317 -29.31 -4.99 -1.59
N SER A 318 -28.03 -5.34 -1.54
CA SER A 318 -27.39 -6.24 -2.48
C SER A 318 -27.37 -7.68 -1.95
N SER A 319 -27.25 -8.66 -2.86
CA SER A 319 -27.03 -10.07 -2.53
C SER A 319 -25.84 -10.59 -3.35
N PRO A 320 -24.66 -10.79 -2.74
CA PRO A 320 -24.39 -10.69 -1.30
C PRO A 320 -24.38 -9.24 -0.80
N ARG A 321 -24.56 -9.10 0.52
CA ARG A 321 -24.40 -7.81 1.20
C ARG A 321 -22.93 -7.40 1.17
N VAL A 322 -22.63 -6.15 0.79
CA VAL A 322 -21.24 -5.69 0.60
C VAL A 322 -20.42 -5.82 1.87
N GLU A 323 -21.03 -5.60 3.04
CA GLU A 323 -20.40 -5.72 4.34
C GLU A 323 -19.96 -7.16 4.65
N VAL A 324 -20.70 -8.15 4.16
CA VAL A 324 -20.33 -9.57 4.29
C VAL A 324 -19.20 -9.91 3.32
N PHE A 325 -19.25 -9.37 2.10
CA PHE A 325 -18.16 -9.51 1.13
C PHE A 325 -16.87 -8.87 1.64
N LEU A 326 -16.94 -7.75 2.36
CA LEU A 326 -15.78 -7.08 2.95
C LEU A 326 -15.34 -7.64 4.32
N THR A 327 -15.94 -8.74 4.78
CA THR A 327 -15.51 -9.40 6.02
C THR A 327 -14.42 -10.42 5.69
N LYS A 328 -13.32 -10.41 6.46
CA LYS A 328 -12.23 -11.38 6.28
C LYS A 328 -12.74 -12.81 6.43
N PRO A 329 -12.20 -13.78 5.66
CA PRO A 329 -12.58 -15.18 5.79
C PRO A 329 -12.51 -15.64 7.25
N TYR A 330 -13.54 -16.38 7.70
CA TYR A 330 -13.65 -16.93 9.06
C TYR A 330 -13.87 -15.92 10.20
N GLU A 331 -13.89 -14.61 9.95
CA GLU A 331 -14.11 -13.58 11.01
C GLU A 331 -15.59 -13.21 11.22
N GLY A 332 -16.52 -13.75 10.43
CA GLY A 332 -17.94 -13.42 10.56
C GLY A 332 -18.89 -14.37 9.84
N ARG A 333 -20.18 -14.26 10.19
CA ARG A 333 -21.24 -15.10 9.59
C ARG A 333 -21.38 -14.76 8.10
N GLY A 334 -21.17 -15.77 7.26
CA GLY A 334 -21.27 -15.62 5.81
C GLY A 334 -20.02 -15.06 5.15
N ALA A 335 -18.94 -14.80 5.91
CA ALA A 335 -17.63 -14.53 5.33
C ALA A 335 -17.14 -15.77 4.58
N ARG A 336 -16.59 -15.57 3.39
CA ARG A 336 -16.09 -16.63 2.50
C ARG A 336 -14.74 -16.24 1.93
N ARG A 337 -13.99 -17.21 1.43
CA ARG A 337 -12.75 -16.95 0.69
C ARG A 337 -13.08 -16.31 -0.66
N GLY A 338 -12.10 -15.66 -1.28
CA GLY A 338 -12.28 -15.00 -2.57
C GLY A 338 -12.77 -15.95 -3.68
N GLN A 339 -12.25 -17.17 -3.71
CA GLN A 339 -12.63 -18.22 -4.68
C GLN A 339 -14.02 -18.82 -4.44
N ASP A 340 -14.57 -18.67 -3.23
CA ASP A 340 -15.90 -19.20 -2.86
C ASP A 340 -17.04 -18.25 -3.28
N TRP A 341 -16.69 -17.04 -3.73
CA TRP A 341 -17.62 -16.07 -4.31
C TRP A 341 -17.74 -16.30 -5.80
N SER A 342 -18.97 -16.40 -6.31
CA SER A 342 -19.19 -16.50 -7.75
C SER A 342 -18.80 -15.20 -8.45
N ARG A 343 -18.48 -15.25 -9.75
CA ARG A 343 -18.22 -14.04 -10.55
C ARG A 343 -19.34 -13.00 -10.40
N ARG A 344 -20.60 -13.45 -10.35
CA ARG A 344 -21.74 -12.56 -10.16
C ARG A 344 -21.74 -11.90 -8.77
N ASP A 345 -21.35 -12.63 -7.73
CA ASP A 345 -21.23 -12.08 -6.37
C ASP A 345 -20.19 -10.96 -6.31
N TRP A 346 -19.05 -11.16 -6.97
CA TRP A 346 -18.00 -10.16 -7.12
C TRP A 346 -18.50 -8.90 -7.83
N GLU A 347 -19.18 -9.05 -8.97
CA GLU A 347 -19.77 -7.93 -9.71
C GLU A 347 -20.78 -7.14 -8.84
N VAL A 348 -21.68 -7.85 -8.16
CA VAL A 348 -22.69 -7.24 -7.28
C VAL A 348 -22.05 -6.50 -6.10
N ALA A 349 -20.99 -7.05 -5.51
CA ALA A 349 -20.28 -6.39 -4.41
C ALA A 349 -19.56 -5.11 -4.88
N LEU A 350 -18.90 -5.15 -6.05
CA LEU A 350 -18.23 -3.99 -6.63
C LEU A 350 -19.22 -2.91 -7.08
N GLU A 351 -20.37 -3.29 -7.64
CA GLU A 351 -21.47 -2.36 -7.96
C GLU A 351 -22.02 -1.72 -6.69
N ALA A 352 -22.19 -2.50 -5.60
CA ALA A 352 -22.61 -1.98 -4.32
C ALA A 352 -21.59 -0.98 -3.72
N LEU A 353 -20.29 -1.21 -3.90
CA LEU A 353 -19.25 -0.25 -3.53
C LEU A 353 -19.28 1.02 -4.39
N ALA A 354 -19.47 0.87 -5.71
CA ALA A 354 -19.61 2.00 -6.63
C ALA A 354 -20.78 2.90 -6.23
N MET A 355 -21.93 2.31 -5.90
CA MET A 355 -23.10 3.04 -5.40
C MET A 355 -22.80 3.80 -4.09
N ILE A 356 -22.02 3.22 -3.17
CA ILE A 356 -21.57 3.97 -1.97
C ILE A 356 -20.72 5.17 -2.40
N GLY A 357 -19.76 4.98 -3.31
CA GLY A 357 -18.91 6.05 -3.81
C GLY A 357 -19.68 7.17 -4.53
N GLU A 358 -20.78 6.85 -5.20
CA GLU A 358 -21.63 7.81 -5.92
C GLU A 358 -22.56 8.61 -5.01
N GLN A 359 -23.01 8.04 -3.89
CA GLN A 359 -23.94 8.70 -2.97
C GLN A 359 -23.34 9.87 -2.19
N TRP A 360 -22.01 9.96 -2.16
CA TRP A 360 -21.27 10.92 -1.37
C TRP A 360 -20.24 11.65 -2.25
N GLU A 361 -20.20 12.98 -2.17
CA GLU A 361 -19.21 13.77 -2.92
C GLU A 361 -17.77 13.38 -2.58
N ALA A 362 -17.52 13.09 -1.29
CA ALA A 362 -16.24 12.59 -0.80
C ALA A 362 -15.94 11.11 -1.16
N GLY A 363 -16.88 10.42 -1.81
CA GLY A 363 -16.78 9.01 -2.20
C GLY A 363 -16.05 8.77 -3.53
N SER A 364 -15.47 9.81 -4.16
CA SER A 364 -14.77 9.70 -5.45
C SER A 364 -13.66 8.65 -5.43
N ALA A 365 -12.86 8.57 -4.36
CA ALA A 365 -11.78 7.59 -4.24
C ALA A 365 -12.28 6.14 -4.32
N ILE A 366 -13.45 5.85 -3.74
CA ILE A 366 -14.09 4.52 -3.85
C ILE A 366 -14.50 4.29 -5.30
N ARG A 367 -15.30 5.21 -5.86
CA ARG A 367 -15.83 5.11 -7.23
C ARG A 367 -14.73 4.93 -8.27
N ASP A 368 -13.69 5.75 -8.20
CA ASP A 368 -12.61 5.79 -9.19
C ASP A 368 -11.69 4.55 -9.09
N SER A 369 -11.74 3.81 -7.99
CA SER A 369 -10.96 2.57 -7.80
C SER A 369 -11.68 1.32 -8.29
N ILE A 370 -13.01 1.37 -8.49
CA ILE A 370 -13.79 0.21 -8.95
C ILE A 370 -13.36 -0.31 -10.33
N PRO A 371 -13.17 0.53 -11.37
CA PRO A 371 -12.76 0.04 -12.69
C PRO A 371 -11.41 -0.69 -12.65
N ALA A 372 -10.46 -0.20 -11.84
CA ALA A 372 -9.15 -0.82 -11.67
C ALA A 372 -9.29 -2.24 -11.10
N VAL A 373 -10.13 -2.42 -10.07
CA VAL A 373 -10.39 -3.75 -9.49
C VAL A 373 -11.11 -4.66 -10.48
N GLN A 374 -12.13 -4.15 -11.17
CA GLN A 374 -12.90 -4.92 -12.15
C GLN A 374 -12.01 -5.49 -13.27
N PHE A 375 -10.98 -4.75 -13.69
CA PHE A 375 -9.98 -5.24 -14.63
C PHE A 375 -9.28 -6.51 -14.11
N HIS A 376 -8.76 -6.49 -12.88
CA HIS A 376 -8.09 -7.65 -12.27
C HIS A 376 -9.06 -8.82 -12.04
N VAL A 377 -10.26 -8.55 -11.54
CA VAL A 377 -11.30 -9.59 -11.35
C VAL A 377 -11.62 -10.28 -12.67
N SER A 378 -11.89 -9.51 -13.73
CA SER A 378 -12.22 -10.03 -15.05
C SER A 378 -11.07 -10.86 -15.63
N ARG A 379 -9.84 -10.40 -15.44
CA ARG A 379 -8.63 -11.10 -15.87
C ARG A 379 -8.46 -12.43 -15.14
N ILE A 380 -8.54 -12.46 -13.81
CA ILE A 380 -8.40 -13.72 -13.03
C ILE A 380 -9.48 -14.73 -13.41
N PHE A 381 -10.74 -14.31 -13.56
CA PHE A 381 -11.83 -15.20 -13.99
C PHE A 381 -11.70 -15.70 -15.43
N SER A 382 -10.86 -15.07 -16.26
CA SER A 382 -10.57 -15.53 -17.63
C SER A 382 -9.47 -16.60 -17.70
N LEU A 383 -8.68 -16.75 -16.63
CA LEU A 383 -7.66 -17.78 -16.54
C LEU A 383 -8.31 -19.16 -16.36
N PRO A 384 -7.69 -20.24 -16.87
CA PRO A 384 -8.17 -21.60 -16.63
C PRO A 384 -8.11 -21.92 -15.13
N MET A 385 -9.26 -21.84 -14.46
CA MET A 385 -9.36 -22.11 -13.03
C MET A 385 -9.20 -23.61 -12.77
N ARG A 386 -8.35 -23.97 -11.81
CA ARG A 386 -8.29 -25.35 -11.30
C ARG A 386 -9.67 -25.67 -10.69
N PRO A 387 -10.21 -26.90 -10.88
CA PRO A 387 -11.41 -27.31 -10.18
C PRO A 387 -11.19 -27.13 -8.67
N THR A 388 -11.94 -26.23 -8.06
CA THR A 388 -12.02 -26.14 -6.61
C THR A 388 -12.83 -27.36 -6.16
N GLY A 389 -12.14 -28.38 -5.67
CA GLY A 389 -12.79 -29.57 -5.13
C GLY A 389 -13.77 -29.17 -4.03
N LEU A 390 -15.04 -29.56 -4.19
CA LEU A 390 -16.05 -29.53 -3.14
C LEU A 390 -16.02 -30.83 -2.35
#